data_AF-A0A8H4UZD4-F1
#
_entry.id   AF-A0A8H4UZD4-F1
#
_cell.length_a   1.000
_cell.length_b   1.000
_cell.length_c   1.000
_cell.angle_alpha   90.00
_cell.angle_beta   90.00
_cell.angle_gamma   90.00
#
_symmetry.space_group_name_H-M   'P 1'
#
loop_
_entity.id
_entity.type
_entity.pdbx_description
1 polymer ?
#
loop_
_entity_poly.entity_id
_entity_poly.type
_entity_poly.pdbx_seq_one_letter_code
_entity_poly.pdbx_strand_id
1 'polypeptide(L)'
;MEFFVLQTGSNAYGVACFGYLNQTKLQLPLQESNLRVPSPWSDTLFYYAQVDLIKEANRGKKWKWCEVRPDQLVGHTPAQASLPYVAPIALYLALYRYINGPGARVQFPGTIGNYHHTYTDVSPDTMARAELYLSLVKTGESHCQAFNVADTDTPGSWSAKWPSICRYFGLEASEFVDDKWTEIDSWWYANQTAYERMCAEYGLQKQLVSPTAWSLMKMGHTLFDQNRELCLEKIRGLGFTEDHPVGSSYFRVFEDFERLRIIPPKIGLASVDAYRPRCHVPHEC
;
A
#
# COMPACT_ATOMS: atom_id res chain seq x y z
N MET A 1 8.37 -8.88 29.87
CA MET A 1 7.91 -7.93 28.84
C MET A 1 8.08 -6.54 29.39
N GLU A 2 8.81 -5.65 28.69
CA GLU A 2 9.07 -4.27 29.14
C GLU A 2 8.19 -3.25 28.42
N PHE A 3 7.98 -3.44 27.12
CA PHE A 3 7.14 -2.59 26.30
C PHE A 3 6.33 -3.43 25.31
N PHE A 4 5.08 -3.03 25.04
CA PHE A 4 4.21 -3.62 24.04
C PHE A 4 3.78 -2.55 23.02
N VAL A 5 4.01 -2.80 21.73
CA VAL A 5 3.51 -1.90 20.68
C VAL A 5 2.31 -2.56 20.02
N LEU A 6 1.15 -1.90 20.06
CA LEU A 6 -0.04 -2.34 19.33
C LEU A 6 -0.12 -1.61 17.99
N GLN A 7 -0.06 -2.35 16.89
CA GLN A 7 -0.41 -1.82 15.57
C GLN A 7 -1.94 -1.89 15.38
N THR A 8 -2.56 -0.74 15.11
CA THR A 8 -3.96 -0.65 14.67
C THR A 8 -4.00 -0.07 13.26
N GLY A 9 -4.37 1.20 13.11
CA GLY A 9 -4.40 1.90 11.83
C GLY A 9 -5.48 2.96 11.73
N SER A 10 -5.57 3.58 10.55
CA SER A 10 -6.49 4.67 10.26
C SER A 10 -7.98 4.29 10.39
N ASN A 11 -8.32 3.00 10.45
CA ASN A 11 -9.68 2.56 10.80
C ASN A 11 -10.09 2.95 12.22
N ALA A 12 -9.14 3.29 13.11
CA ALA A 12 -9.45 3.91 14.40
C ALA A 12 -10.20 5.24 14.25
N TYR A 13 -10.10 5.88 13.08
CA TYR A 13 -10.81 7.10 12.70
C TYR A 13 -12.04 6.86 11.81
N GLY A 14 -12.35 5.59 11.49
CA GLY A 14 -13.48 5.20 10.65
C GLY A 14 -13.18 5.04 9.15
N VAL A 15 -11.90 5.03 8.74
CA VAL A 15 -11.49 4.95 7.31
C VAL A 15 -12.07 3.73 6.56
N ALA A 16 -12.11 2.54 7.16
CA ALA A 16 -12.77 1.37 6.58
C ALA A 16 -14.16 1.06 7.16
N CYS A 17 -14.78 2.03 7.85
CA CYS A 17 -16.18 1.94 8.26
C CYS A 17 -17.06 2.53 7.16
N PHE A 18 -17.23 1.84 6.03
CA PHE A 18 -17.94 2.39 4.88
C PHE A 18 -19.38 2.87 5.20
N GLY A 19 -20.08 2.17 6.11
CA GLY A 19 -21.39 2.62 6.59
C GLY A 19 -21.36 3.95 7.34
N TYR A 20 -20.26 4.25 8.05
CA TYR A 20 -20.03 5.53 8.74
C TYR A 20 -19.67 6.61 7.73
N LEU A 21 -18.76 6.31 6.79
CA LEU A 21 -18.32 7.25 5.77
C LEU A 21 -19.42 7.67 4.79
N ASN A 22 -20.44 6.84 4.59
CA ASN A 22 -21.62 7.19 3.81
C ASN A 22 -22.48 8.29 4.47
N GLN A 23 -22.32 8.52 5.78
CA GLN A 23 -23.14 9.45 6.56
C GLN A 23 -22.30 10.56 7.21
N THR A 24 -20.99 10.48 7.15
CA THR A 24 -20.09 11.37 7.87
C THR A 24 -18.80 11.61 7.08
N LYS A 25 -18.26 12.82 7.20
CA LYS A 25 -16.95 13.19 6.66
C LYS A 25 -15.90 13.10 7.74
N LEU A 26 -14.71 12.60 7.38
CA LEU A 26 -13.56 12.58 8.26
C LEU A 26 -13.14 14.02 8.64
N GLN A 27 -12.73 14.19 9.89
CA GLN A 27 -12.14 15.45 10.36
C GLN A 27 -10.65 15.41 10.09
N LEU A 28 -10.21 16.18 9.10
CA LEU A 28 -8.84 16.16 8.58
C LEU A 28 -8.01 17.34 9.10
N PRO A 29 -6.68 17.15 9.27
CA PRO A 29 -5.98 15.87 9.19
C PRO A 29 -6.41 14.93 10.34
N LEU A 30 -6.34 13.61 10.13
CA LEU A 30 -6.71 12.63 11.16
C LEU A 30 -5.72 12.71 12.32
N GLN A 31 -6.18 13.03 13.53
CA GLN A 31 -5.31 13.22 14.70
C GLN A 31 -5.64 12.20 15.79
N GLU A 32 -4.67 11.87 16.64
CA GLU A 32 -4.83 10.86 17.67
C GLU A 32 -5.83 11.26 18.78
N SER A 33 -6.13 12.56 18.87
CA SER A 33 -7.15 13.15 19.74
C SER A 33 -8.57 13.03 19.19
N ASN A 34 -8.75 12.64 17.92
CA ASN A 34 -10.07 12.42 17.34
C ASN A 34 -10.84 11.38 18.17
N LEU A 35 -12.12 11.66 18.40
CA LEU A 35 -13.01 10.75 19.13
C LEU A 35 -13.16 9.43 18.39
N ARG A 36 -13.42 8.36 19.14
CA ARG A 36 -13.83 7.08 18.55
C ARG A 36 -15.07 7.27 17.70
N VAL A 37 -15.15 6.51 16.61
CA VAL A 37 -16.37 6.38 15.81
C VAL A 37 -17.52 5.98 16.77
N PRO A 38 -18.70 6.61 16.68
CA PRO A 38 -19.82 6.25 17.56
C PRO A 38 -20.43 4.88 17.21
N SER A 39 -21.17 4.29 18.15
CA SER A 39 -22.02 3.12 17.87
C SER A 39 -23.16 3.55 16.91
N PRO A 40 -23.64 2.67 16.00
CA PRO A 40 -23.31 1.24 15.88
C PRO A 40 -22.06 0.92 15.04
N TRP A 41 -21.44 1.88 14.37
CA TRP A 41 -20.34 1.58 13.44
C TRP A 41 -19.09 1.07 14.14
N SER A 42 -18.78 1.61 15.32
CA SER A 42 -17.65 1.16 16.13
C SER A 42 -17.75 -0.29 16.63
N ASP A 43 -18.95 -0.86 16.68
CA ASP A 43 -19.15 -2.26 17.11
C ASP A 43 -18.51 -3.25 16.13
N THR A 44 -18.26 -2.81 14.89
CA THR A 44 -17.54 -3.57 13.86
C THR A 44 -16.03 -3.32 13.84
N LEU A 45 -15.54 -2.35 14.62
CA LEU A 45 -14.12 -1.98 14.70
C LEU A 45 -13.41 -2.74 15.82
N PHE A 46 -12.72 -3.83 15.46
CA PHE A 46 -11.97 -4.63 16.43
C PHE A 46 -10.80 -3.89 17.09
N TYR A 47 -10.30 -2.79 16.51
CA TYR A 47 -9.22 -1.98 17.07
C TYR A 47 -9.55 -1.44 18.48
N TYR A 48 -10.79 -1.01 18.72
CA TYR A 48 -11.16 -0.47 20.02
C TYR A 48 -11.15 -1.55 21.09
N ALA A 49 -11.63 -2.75 20.78
CA ALA A 49 -11.54 -3.90 21.67
C ALA A 49 -10.08 -4.26 21.97
N GLN A 50 -9.19 -4.28 20.97
CA GLN A 50 -7.76 -4.51 21.18
C GLN A 50 -7.13 -3.49 22.12
N VAL A 51 -7.38 -2.19 21.89
CA VAL A 51 -6.86 -1.09 22.72
C VAL A 51 -7.39 -1.20 24.16
N ASP A 52 -8.68 -1.49 24.33
CA ASP A 52 -9.29 -1.61 25.65
C ASP A 52 -8.78 -2.83 26.43
N LEU A 53 -8.56 -3.96 25.75
CA LEU A 53 -7.95 -5.15 26.35
C LEU A 53 -6.51 -4.89 26.82
N ILE A 54 -5.70 -4.16 26.05
CA ILE A 54 -4.34 -3.80 26.46
C ILE A 54 -4.36 -2.84 27.64
N LYS A 55 -5.23 -1.83 27.61
CA LYS A 55 -5.42 -0.91 28.74
C LYS A 55 -5.77 -1.65 30.02
N GLU A 56 -6.69 -2.61 29.95
CA GLU A 56 -7.07 -3.45 31.09
C GLU A 56 -5.89 -4.30 31.57
N ALA A 57 -5.23 -5.03 30.66
CA ALA A 57 -4.11 -5.90 30.98
C ALA A 57 -2.92 -5.14 31.59
N ASN A 58 -2.76 -3.85 31.25
CA ASN A 58 -1.68 -3.00 31.74
C ASN A 58 -1.92 -2.48 33.16
N ARG A 59 -3.16 -2.48 33.68
CA ARG A 59 -3.49 -1.92 35.00
C ARG A 59 -2.64 -2.54 36.11
N GLY A 60 -1.94 -1.69 36.86
CA GLY A 60 -1.06 -2.09 37.96
C GLY A 60 0.20 -2.85 37.52
N LYS A 61 0.52 -2.91 36.23
CA LYS A 61 1.72 -3.55 35.71
C LYS A 61 2.81 -2.52 35.42
N LYS A 62 4.07 -2.97 35.45
CA LYS A 62 5.25 -2.12 35.18
C LYS A 62 5.61 -2.02 33.70
N TRP A 63 5.11 -2.95 32.87
CA TRP A 63 5.36 -2.87 31.43
C TRP A 63 4.58 -1.70 30.83
N LYS A 64 5.11 -1.12 29.76
CA LYS A 64 4.52 0.04 29.08
C LYS A 64 4.01 -0.35 27.71
N TRP A 65 3.24 0.52 27.08
CA TRP A 65 2.73 0.27 25.74
C TRP A 65 2.36 1.55 25.03
N CYS A 66 2.31 1.49 23.70
CA CYS A 66 1.71 2.52 22.85
C CYS A 66 0.93 1.88 21.71
N GLU A 67 0.06 2.66 21.09
CA GLU A 67 -0.64 2.32 19.86
C GLU A 67 0.02 3.04 18.68
N VAL A 68 0.22 2.34 17.57
CA VAL A 68 0.72 2.92 16.31
C VAL A 68 -0.35 2.76 15.23
N ARG A 69 -0.68 3.89 14.59
CA ARG A 69 -1.77 4.04 13.63
C ARG A 69 -1.22 4.45 12.25
N PRO A 70 -0.85 3.48 11.41
CA PRO A 70 -0.57 3.76 10.00
C PRO A 70 -1.86 3.95 9.19
N ASP A 71 -1.78 4.53 8.00
CA ASP A 71 -2.80 4.36 6.97
C ASP A 71 -2.39 3.22 6.03
N GLN A 72 -2.07 3.51 4.77
CA GLN A 72 -1.73 2.50 3.79
C GLN A 72 -0.27 2.03 3.92
N LEU A 73 -0.06 0.74 4.18
CA LEU A 73 1.28 0.14 4.31
C LEU A 73 1.85 -0.25 2.94
N VAL A 74 2.87 0.46 2.47
CA VAL A 74 3.56 0.20 1.19
C VAL A 74 4.76 -0.72 1.42
N GLY A 75 4.53 -2.02 1.32
CA GLY A 75 5.57 -3.01 1.57
C GLY A 75 5.28 -4.35 0.93
N HIS A 76 6.18 -5.28 1.20
CA HIS A 76 6.04 -6.68 0.86
C HIS A 76 6.45 -7.56 2.06
N THR A 77 5.78 -8.69 2.22
CA THR A 77 6.13 -9.72 3.19
C THR A 77 6.25 -11.08 2.48
N PRO A 78 7.20 -11.95 2.90
CA PRO A 78 7.33 -13.29 2.32
C PRO A 78 6.15 -14.22 2.60
N ALA A 79 5.38 -13.93 3.67
CA ALA A 79 4.20 -14.71 4.02
C ALA A 79 3.01 -14.28 3.15
N GLN A 80 2.08 -15.21 2.91
CA GLN A 80 0.74 -14.93 2.36
C GLN A 80 -0.14 -14.08 3.31
N ALA A 81 0.47 -13.34 4.23
CA ALA A 81 -0.22 -12.48 5.15
C ALA A 81 -0.86 -11.33 4.38
N SER A 82 -2.17 -11.21 4.57
CA SER A 82 -3.04 -10.11 4.15
C SER A 82 -2.32 -8.76 4.25
N LEU A 83 -2.26 -8.04 3.12
CA LEU A 83 -2.05 -6.58 2.97
C LEU A 83 -0.90 -6.06 2.06
N PRO A 84 -0.09 -6.82 1.30
CA PRO A 84 0.73 -6.18 0.28
C PRO A 84 -0.08 -5.95 -1.00
N TYR A 85 -0.81 -4.83 -1.06
CA TYR A 85 -1.47 -4.35 -2.28
C TYR A 85 -0.45 -4.00 -3.39
N VAL A 86 0.84 -3.87 -3.05
CA VAL A 86 1.88 -3.50 -4.02
C VAL A 86 2.19 -4.65 -4.99
N ALA A 87 2.11 -5.91 -4.53
CA ALA A 87 2.43 -7.06 -5.38
C ALA A 87 1.44 -7.26 -6.55
N PRO A 88 0.12 -7.28 -6.36
CA PRO A 88 -0.81 -7.44 -7.48
C PRO A 88 -0.68 -6.35 -8.54
N ILE A 89 -0.45 -5.09 -8.14
CA ILE A 89 -0.36 -3.98 -9.09
C ILE A 89 0.96 -4.02 -9.86
N ALA A 90 2.07 -4.37 -9.19
CA ALA A 90 3.37 -4.53 -9.85
C ALA A 90 3.34 -5.67 -10.87
N LEU A 91 2.75 -6.82 -10.50
CA LEU A 91 2.60 -7.97 -11.38
C LEU A 91 1.66 -7.66 -12.56
N TYR A 92 0.54 -6.99 -12.31
CA TYR A 92 -0.37 -6.53 -13.35
C TYR A 92 0.34 -5.61 -14.34
N LEU A 93 1.04 -4.57 -13.88
CA LEU A 93 1.73 -3.61 -14.75
C LEU A 93 2.86 -4.27 -15.54
N ALA A 94 3.64 -5.16 -14.92
CA ALA A 94 4.67 -5.93 -15.60
C ALA A 94 4.09 -6.82 -16.72
N LEU A 95 3.00 -7.54 -16.42
CA LEU A 95 2.33 -8.40 -17.40
C LEU A 95 1.66 -7.58 -18.52
N TYR A 96 1.04 -6.46 -18.16
CA TYR A 96 0.41 -5.54 -19.11
C TYR A 96 1.44 -4.98 -20.09
N ARG A 97 2.60 -4.55 -19.57
CA ARG A 97 3.76 -4.13 -20.38
C ARG A 97 4.29 -5.25 -21.26
N TYR A 98 4.35 -6.48 -20.76
CA TYR A 98 4.82 -7.64 -21.54
C TYR A 98 3.90 -7.94 -22.72
N ILE A 99 2.58 -7.85 -22.52
CA ILE A 99 1.58 -8.16 -23.56
C ILE A 99 1.44 -7.04 -24.58
N ASN A 100 1.41 -5.78 -24.12
CA ASN A 100 1.06 -4.63 -24.96
C ASN A 100 2.28 -3.85 -25.50
N GLY A 101 3.49 -4.17 -25.01
CA GLY A 101 4.72 -3.52 -25.43
C GLY A 101 5.04 -2.21 -24.71
N PRO A 102 6.24 -1.64 -24.93
CA PRO A 102 6.68 -0.39 -24.32
C PRO A 102 5.83 0.80 -24.77
N GLY A 103 5.59 1.72 -23.84
CA GLY A 103 4.76 2.91 -24.08
C GLY A 103 3.26 2.63 -24.13
N ALA A 104 2.82 1.38 -23.88
CA ALA A 104 1.40 1.09 -23.78
C ALA A 104 0.75 1.95 -22.68
N ARG A 105 -0.46 2.43 -22.97
CA ARG A 105 -1.21 3.35 -22.10
C ARG A 105 -2.09 2.56 -21.15
N VAL A 106 -2.04 2.87 -19.85
CA VAL A 106 -2.82 2.18 -18.81
C VAL A 106 -3.53 3.18 -17.88
N GLN A 107 -4.83 2.99 -17.69
CA GLN A 107 -5.61 3.82 -16.78
C GLN A 107 -5.38 3.40 -15.33
N PHE A 108 -5.56 4.34 -14.40
CA PHE A 108 -5.67 4.01 -12.98
C PHE A 108 -6.86 3.06 -12.78
N PRO A 109 -6.70 1.94 -12.04
CA PRO A 109 -7.72 0.90 -12.03
C PRO A 109 -8.94 1.24 -11.15
N GLY A 110 -8.88 2.33 -10.38
CA GLY A 110 -9.92 2.76 -9.45
C GLY A 110 -10.79 3.92 -9.95
N THR A 111 -11.56 4.51 -9.04
CA THR A 111 -12.42 5.66 -9.36
C THR A 111 -11.63 6.97 -9.48
N ILE A 112 -12.19 7.95 -10.18
CA ILE A 112 -11.65 9.31 -10.32
C ILE A 112 -11.52 9.96 -8.94
N GLY A 113 -12.51 9.75 -8.07
CA GLY A 113 -12.44 10.21 -6.67
C GLY A 113 -11.20 9.69 -5.96
N ASN A 114 -11.02 8.37 -5.90
CA ASN A 114 -9.84 7.75 -5.27
C ASN A 114 -8.52 8.10 -5.97
N TYR A 115 -8.55 8.45 -7.25
CA TYR A 115 -7.36 8.95 -7.95
C TYR A 115 -6.87 10.29 -7.37
N HIS A 116 -7.80 11.16 -6.98
CA HIS A 116 -7.50 12.51 -6.50
C HIS A 116 -7.45 12.66 -4.98
N HIS A 117 -8.18 11.82 -4.23
CA HIS A 117 -8.18 11.88 -2.77
C HIS A 117 -6.77 11.68 -2.19
N THR A 118 -6.46 12.48 -1.15
CA THR A 118 -5.15 12.50 -0.50
C THR A 118 -5.08 11.57 0.70
N TYR A 119 -3.89 11.03 0.93
CA TYR A 119 -3.54 10.20 2.08
C TYR A 119 -2.04 10.17 2.33
N THR A 120 -1.65 9.61 3.46
CA THR A 120 -0.25 9.50 3.87
C THR A 120 0.09 8.03 4.07
N ASP A 121 0.76 7.44 3.09
CA ASP A 121 1.22 6.05 3.18
C ASP A 121 2.50 5.90 4.02
N VAL A 122 2.78 4.67 4.45
CA VAL A 122 3.94 4.35 5.28
C VAL A 122 4.65 3.12 4.76
N SER A 123 5.98 3.14 4.76
CA SER A 123 6.78 1.94 4.52
C SER A 123 6.92 1.11 5.81
N PRO A 124 6.98 -0.24 5.73
CA PRO A 124 7.25 -1.09 6.90
C PRO A 124 8.51 -0.67 7.67
N ASP A 125 9.51 -0.19 6.94
CA ASP A 125 10.78 0.30 7.45
C ASP A 125 10.62 1.53 8.36
N THR A 126 9.93 2.58 7.87
CA THR A 126 9.65 3.78 8.68
C THR A 126 8.78 3.42 9.88
N MET A 127 7.77 2.57 9.67
CA MET A 127 6.88 2.11 10.74
C MET A 127 7.67 1.39 11.84
N ALA A 128 8.50 0.41 11.48
CA ALA A 128 9.34 -0.32 12.42
C ALA A 128 10.31 0.61 13.17
N ARG A 129 10.93 1.59 12.49
CA ARG A 129 11.81 2.58 13.14
C ARG A 129 11.04 3.47 14.11
N ALA A 130 9.83 3.91 13.77
CA ALA A 130 8.97 4.67 14.68
C ALA A 130 8.60 3.86 15.92
N GLU A 131 8.26 2.58 15.76
CA GLU A 131 7.92 1.67 16.87
C GLU A 131 9.11 1.44 17.80
N LEU A 132 10.31 1.22 17.24
CA LEU A 132 11.55 1.12 18.01
C LEU A 132 11.86 2.43 18.74
N TYR A 133 11.67 3.58 18.09
CA TYR A 133 11.86 4.89 18.71
C TYR A 133 10.92 5.12 19.89
N LEU A 134 9.63 4.84 19.71
CA LEU A 134 8.61 5.00 20.75
C LEU A 134 8.84 4.04 21.93
N SER A 135 9.26 2.80 21.67
CA SER A 135 9.45 1.78 22.70
C SER A 135 10.78 1.89 23.43
N LEU A 136 11.86 2.30 22.76
CA LEU A 136 13.23 2.28 23.32
C LEU A 136 13.78 3.66 23.69
N VAL A 137 13.36 4.73 23.00
CA VAL A 137 13.90 6.10 23.20
C VAL A 137 12.89 6.98 23.94
N LYS A 138 11.61 6.91 23.57
CA LYS A 138 10.53 7.73 24.12
C LYS A 138 9.58 6.95 25.01
N THR A 139 10.10 5.92 25.68
CA THR A 139 9.33 4.96 26.47
C THR A 139 8.45 5.63 27.54
N GLY A 140 8.87 6.75 28.13
CA GLY A 140 8.06 7.48 29.11
C GLY A 140 6.90 8.21 28.45
N GLU A 141 7.22 8.99 27.44
CA GLU A 141 6.32 9.86 26.70
C GLU A 141 5.32 9.09 25.83
N SER A 142 5.68 7.88 25.38
CA SER A 142 4.83 7.04 24.53
C SER A 142 3.85 6.17 25.32
N HIS A 143 4.01 6.04 26.64
CA HIS A 143 3.20 5.14 27.43
C HIS A 143 1.72 5.53 27.46
N CYS A 144 0.83 4.58 27.16
CA CYS A 144 -0.62 4.77 27.08
C CYS A 144 -1.04 5.82 26.05
N GLN A 145 -0.20 6.08 25.04
CA GLN A 145 -0.47 7.02 23.96
C GLN A 145 -0.65 6.28 22.63
N ALA A 146 -1.42 6.89 21.73
CA ALA A 146 -1.45 6.54 20.31
C ALA A 146 -0.61 7.51 19.48
N PHE A 147 -0.03 7.02 18.39
CA PHE A 147 0.75 7.81 17.42
C PHE A 147 0.39 7.44 15.99
N ASN A 148 0.08 8.43 15.19
CA ASN A 148 0.06 8.30 13.74
C ASN A 148 1.49 8.18 13.22
N VAL A 149 1.68 7.31 12.23
CA VAL A 149 2.98 7.10 11.58
C VAL A 149 2.79 7.02 10.08
N ALA A 150 3.55 7.84 9.35
CA ALA A 150 3.61 7.83 7.90
C ALA A 150 5.04 8.14 7.42
N ASP A 151 5.31 7.87 6.15
CA ASP A 151 6.61 8.17 5.53
C ASP A 151 6.86 9.68 5.44
N THR A 152 5.81 10.49 5.28
CA THR A 152 5.89 11.95 5.19
C THR A 152 4.61 12.62 5.69
N ASP A 153 4.73 13.88 6.11
CA ASP A 153 3.59 14.75 6.43
C ASP A 153 2.89 15.30 5.18
N THR A 154 3.53 15.19 4.01
CA THR A 154 2.99 15.68 2.75
C THR A 154 1.92 14.72 2.23
N PRO A 155 0.64 15.13 2.14
CA PRO A 155 -0.42 14.27 1.62
C PRO A 155 -0.20 13.94 0.14
N GLY A 156 -0.34 12.67 -0.22
CA GLY A 156 -0.20 12.18 -1.58
C GLY A 156 -1.48 11.58 -2.12
N SER A 157 -1.80 11.86 -3.38
CA SER A 157 -2.87 11.18 -4.12
C SER A 157 -2.31 10.11 -5.05
N TRP A 158 -3.19 9.29 -5.62
CA TRP A 158 -2.79 8.42 -6.74
C TRP A 158 -2.44 9.23 -7.99
N SER A 159 -3.02 10.42 -8.20
CA SER A 159 -2.66 11.28 -9.33
C SER A 159 -1.21 11.80 -9.27
N ALA A 160 -0.64 11.93 -8.07
CA ALA A 160 0.78 12.24 -7.89
C ALA A 160 1.69 11.02 -8.14
N LYS A 161 1.21 9.80 -7.88
CA LYS A 161 2.01 8.56 -7.89
C LYS A 161 1.91 7.78 -9.20
N TRP A 162 0.71 7.63 -9.73
CA TRP A 162 0.38 6.73 -10.84
C TRP A 162 1.19 6.98 -12.13
N PRO A 163 1.41 8.24 -12.58
CA PRO A 163 2.24 8.47 -13.77
C PRO A 163 3.69 7.99 -13.57
N SER A 164 4.26 8.19 -12.38
CA SER A 164 5.61 7.73 -12.07
C SER A 164 5.69 6.22 -11.93
N ILE A 165 4.65 5.59 -11.37
CA ILE A 165 4.52 4.13 -11.32
C ILE A 165 4.43 3.55 -12.73
N CYS A 166 3.59 4.09 -13.62
CA CYS A 166 3.50 3.61 -15.01
C CYS A 166 4.86 3.71 -15.71
N ARG A 167 5.54 4.87 -15.59
CA ARG A 167 6.87 5.07 -16.17
C ARG A 167 7.90 4.08 -15.67
N TYR A 168 7.82 3.66 -14.40
CA TYR A 168 8.71 2.63 -13.86
C TYR A 168 8.62 1.32 -14.67
N PHE A 169 7.41 0.93 -15.05
CA PHE A 169 7.16 -0.26 -15.86
C PHE A 169 7.29 -0.01 -17.38
N GLY A 170 7.77 1.15 -17.82
CA GLY A 170 7.83 1.50 -19.24
C GLY A 170 6.46 1.66 -19.90
N LEU A 171 5.46 2.08 -19.11
CA LEU A 171 4.09 2.37 -19.52
C LEU A 171 3.79 3.87 -19.41
N GLU A 172 2.70 4.30 -20.02
CA GLU A 172 2.16 5.66 -19.90
C GLU A 172 0.83 5.64 -19.15
N ALA A 173 0.61 6.60 -18.25
CA ALA A 173 -0.71 6.78 -17.66
C ALA A 173 -1.69 7.30 -18.72
N SER A 174 -2.84 6.64 -18.88
CA SER A 174 -3.90 7.10 -19.79
C SER A 174 -4.91 8.01 -19.07
N GLU A 175 -5.79 8.63 -19.86
CA GLU A 175 -7.01 9.24 -19.34
C GLU A 175 -7.96 8.15 -18.82
N PHE A 176 -8.94 8.56 -18.00
CA PHE A 176 -9.99 7.69 -17.50
C PHE A 176 -10.95 7.33 -18.63
N VAL A 177 -11.13 6.03 -18.86
CA VAL A 177 -12.18 5.49 -19.75
C VAL A 177 -13.40 5.12 -18.93
N ASP A 178 -13.20 4.62 -17.72
CA ASP A 178 -14.23 4.16 -16.80
C ASP A 178 -14.00 4.76 -15.40
N ASP A 179 -15.06 5.33 -14.79
CA ASP A 179 -15.03 5.78 -13.38
C ASP A 179 -15.51 4.66 -12.44
N LYS A 180 -14.81 3.52 -12.50
CA LYS A 180 -15.10 2.32 -11.71
C LYS A 180 -13.89 1.39 -11.72
N TRP A 181 -13.96 0.32 -10.93
CA TRP A 181 -12.98 -0.76 -11.02
C TRP A 181 -12.88 -1.29 -12.44
N THR A 182 -11.65 -1.36 -12.96
CA THR A 182 -11.38 -1.74 -14.36
C THR A 182 -11.22 -3.25 -14.56
N GLU A 183 -11.58 -4.04 -13.55
CA GLU A 183 -11.58 -5.51 -13.57
C GLU A 183 -10.19 -6.11 -13.88
N ILE A 184 -9.12 -5.46 -13.38
CA ILE A 184 -7.73 -5.93 -13.58
C ILE A 184 -7.45 -7.30 -12.97
N ASP A 185 -8.26 -7.72 -11.99
CA ASP A 185 -8.23 -9.05 -11.39
C ASP A 185 -8.73 -10.12 -12.38
N SER A 186 -9.87 -9.88 -13.03
CA SER A 186 -10.39 -10.75 -14.10
C SER A 186 -9.42 -10.80 -15.27
N TRP A 187 -8.86 -9.65 -15.65
CA TRP A 187 -7.83 -9.59 -16.69
C TRP A 187 -6.57 -10.38 -16.30
N TRP A 188 -6.11 -10.28 -15.05
CA TRP A 188 -4.96 -11.05 -14.56
C TRP A 188 -5.18 -12.56 -14.71
N TYR A 189 -6.34 -13.07 -14.28
CA TYR A 189 -6.64 -14.50 -14.38
C TYR A 189 -6.81 -14.97 -15.83
N ALA A 190 -7.34 -14.13 -16.73
CA ALA A 190 -7.46 -14.45 -18.15
C ALA A 190 -6.09 -14.53 -18.87
N ASN A 191 -5.05 -13.90 -18.33
CA ASN A 191 -3.73 -13.78 -18.98
C ASN A 191 -2.64 -14.67 -18.36
N GLN A 192 -3.00 -15.74 -17.63
CA GLN A 192 -2.03 -16.60 -16.96
C GLN A 192 -1.04 -17.29 -17.91
N THR A 193 -1.46 -17.67 -19.12
CA THR A 193 -0.54 -18.25 -20.12
C THR A 193 0.54 -17.23 -20.55
N ALA A 194 0.20 -15.94 -20.66
CA ALA A 194 1.19 -14.90 -20.94
C ALA A 194 2.10 -14.65 -19.74
N TYR A 195 1.55 -14.72 -18.52
CA TYR A 195 2.33 -14.62 -17.28
C TYR A 195 3.37 -15.75 -17.18
N GLU A 196 3.00 -16.98 -17.52
CA GLU A 196 3.92 -18.13 -17.54
C GLU A 196 5.05 -17.94 -18.55
N ARG A 197 4.76 -17.42 -19.75
CA ARG A 197 5.80 -17.09 -20.73
C ARG A 197 6.74 -16.00 -20.22
N MET A 198 6.20 -14.93 -19.63
CA MET A 198 7.01 -13.87 -19.02
C MET A 198 7.91 -14.45 -17.90
N CYS A 199 7.39 -15.35 -17.07
CA CYS A 199 8.21 -15.98 -16.03
C CYS A 199 9.34 -16.83 -16.63
N ALA A 200 9.05 -17.61 -17.68
CA ALA A 200 10.06 -18.43 -18.34
C ALA A 200 11.13 -17.59 -19.04
N GLU A 201 10.73 -16.51 -19.72
CA GLU A 201 11.62 -15.63 -20.49
C GLU A 201 12.59 -14.86 -19.60
N TYR A 202 12.11 -14.33 -18.47
CA TYR A 202 12.91 -13.50 -17.55
C TYR A 202 13.44 -14.29 -16.33
N GLY A 203 13.18 -15.60 -16.24
CA GLY A 203 13.60 -16.43 -15.11
C GLY A 203 12.98 -16.02 -13.76
N LEU A 204 11.70 -15.66 -13.77
CA LEU A 204 10.98 -15.12 -12.62
C LEU A 204 10.45 -16.21 -11.68
N GLN A 205 10.35 -15.85 -10.40
CA GLN A 205 9.61 -16.61 -9.40
C GLN A 205 8.12 -16.38 -9.61
N LYS A 206 7.41 -17.42 -10.09
CA LYS A 206 5.96 -17.39 -10.29
C LYS A 206 5.26 -17.07 -8.96
N GLN A 207 4.44 -16.03 -8.97
CA GLN A 207 3.64 -15.61 -7.83
C GLN A 207 2.20 -16.10 -7.95
N LEU A 208 1.57 -16.35 -6.81
CA LEU A 208 0.14 -16.57 -6.71
C LEU A 208 -0.49 -15.36 -6.05
N VAL A 209 -1.38 -14.68 -6.79
CA VAL A 209 -2.18 -13.58 -6.25
C VAL A 209 -3.56 -14.11 -5.90
N SER A 210 -3.92 -14.06 -4.61
CA SER A 210 -5.20 -14.59 -4.15
C SER A 210 -6.38 -13.68 -4.53
N PRO A 211 -7.61 -14.22 -4.65
CA PRO A 211 -8.82 -13.40 -4.81
C PRO A 211 -9.00 -12.35 -3.71
N THR A 212 -8.56 -12.65 -2.49
CA THR A 212 -8.58 -11.71 -1.37
C THR A 212 -7.64 -10.53 -1.59
N ALA A 213 -6.45 -10.74 -2.15
CA ALA A 213 -5.52 -9.65 -2.46
C ALA A 213 -6.11 -8.69 -3.52
N TRP A 214 -6.74 -9.24 -4.55
CA TRP A 214 -7.47 -8.45 -5.55
C TRP A 214 -8.67 -7.71 -4.95
N SER A 215 -9.42 -8.36 -4.04
CA SER A 215 -10.54 -7.73 -3.35
C SER A 215 -10.09 -6.55 -2.48
N LEU A 216 -9.00 -6.71 -1.72
CA LEU A 216 -8.40 -5.64 -0.93
C LEU A 216 -7.91 -4.48 -1.82
N MET A 217 -7.33 -4.79 -2.98
CA MET A 217 -6.93 -3.80 -3.96
C MET A 217 -8.12 -3.02 -4.50
N LYS A 218 -9.18 -3.72 -4.95
CA LYS A 218 -10.42 -3.10 -5.42
C LYS A 218 -10.99 -2.16 -4.37
N MET A 219 -11.15 -2.64 -3.13
CA MET A 219 -11.63 -1.82 -2.02
C MET A 219 -10.77 -0.57 -1.81
N GLY A 220 -9.44 -0.71 -1.81
CA GLY A 220 -8.52 0.40 -1.62
C GLY A 220 -8.49 1.44 -2.76
N HIS A 221 -8.96 1.07 -3.95
CA HIS A 221 -8.97 1.93 -5.13
C HIS A 221 -10.38 2.46 -5.46
N THR A 222 -11.42 1.98 -4.80
CA THR A 222 -12.82 2.39 -5.08
C THR A 222 -13.64 2.80 -3.88
N LEU A 223 -13.32 2.37 -2.66
CA LEU A 223 -14.20 2.58 -1.49
C LEU A 223 -13.71 3.66 -0.51
N PHE A 224 -12.43 4.00 -0.50
CA PHE A 224 -11.89 5.08 0.34
C PHE A 224 -12.11 6.46 -0.31
N ASP A 225 -13.37 6.76 -0.64
CA ASP A 225 -13.77 7.90 -1.46
C ASP A 225 -13.82 9.23 -0.68
N GLN A 226 -12.76 9.52 0.07
CA GLN A 226 -12.48 10.82 0.69
C GLN A 226 -11.01 10.94 1.09
N ASN A 227 -10.56 12.18 1.29
CA ASN A 227 -9.27 12.49 1.89
C ASN A 227 -9.14 11.87 3.29
N ARG A 228 -7.92 11.43 3.66
CA ARG A 228 -7.65 10.71 4.92
C ARG A 228 -6.21 10.86 5.41
N GLU A 229 -5.55 11.97 5.07
CA GLU A 229 -4.20 12.28 5.56
C GLU A 229 -4.10 12.27 7.10
N LEU A 230 -3.01 11.71 7.61
CA LEU A 230 -2.70 11.68 9.03
C LEU A 230 -1.99 12.97 9.46
N CYS A 231 -2.30 13.45 10.65
CA CYS A 231 -1.48 14.44 11.34
C CYS A 231 -0.31 13.74 12.03
N LEU A 232 0.93 14.16 11.75
CA LEU A 232 2.13 13.59 12.37
C LEU A 232 2.71 14.47 13.49
N GLU A 233 2.10 15.62 13.81
CA GLU A 233 2.63 16.59 14.79
C GLU A 233 3.03 15.95 16.11
N LYS A 234 2.23 14.98 16.60
CA LYS A 234 2.48 14.32 17.88
C LYS A 234 3.81 13.54 17.88
N ILE A 235 4.05 12.71 16.87
CA ILE A 235 5.30 11.95 16.80
C ILE A 235 6.50 12.82 16.41
N ARG A 236 6.28 13.84 15.56
CA ARG A 236 7.31 14.85 15.23
C ARG A 236 7.73 15.65 16.47
N GLY A 237 6.77 16.03 17.31
CA GLY A 237 7.00 16.72 18.57
C GLY A 237 7.80 15.91 19.60
N LEU A 238 7.82 14.57 19.47
CA LEU A 238 8.71 13.72 20.25
C LEU A 238 10.13 13.66 19.70
N GLY A 239 10.37 14.09 18.47
CA GLY A 239 11.68 14.12 17.81
C GLY A 239 11.89 13.05 16.73
N PHE A 240 10.86 12.29 16.35
CA PHE A 240 10.94 11.38 15.20
C PHE A 240 10.69 12.17 13.91
N THR A 241 11.73 12.55 13.18
CA THR A 241 11.65 13.49 12.03
C THR A 241 12.00 12.86 10.69
N GLU A 242 12.05 11.52 10.62
CA GLU A 242 12.26 10.81 9.36
C GLU A 242 11.17 11.15 8.34
N ASP A 243 11.56 11.51 7.12
CA ASP A 243 10.67 11.95 6.05
C ASP A 243 11.15 11.38 4.71
N HIS A 244 10.23 10.81 3.92
CA HIS A 244 10.50 10.29 2.58
C HIS A 244 9.53 10.87 1.53
N PRO A 245 10.00 11.15 0.31
CA PRO A 245 9.13 11.69 -0.73
C PRO A 245 7.88 10.84 -0.99
N VAL A 246 6.77 11.51 -1.28
CA VAL A 246 5.48 10.88 -1.61
C VAL A 246 5.65 9.78 -2.65
N GLY A 247 5.21 8.56 -2.32
CA GLY A 247 5.24 7.40 -3.21
C GLY A 247 6.62 6.77 -3.41
N SER A 248 7.69 7.26 -2.77
CA SER A 248 9.03 6.69 -2.89
C SER A 248 9.12 5.22 -2.44
N SER A 249 8.30 4.85 -1.44
CA SER A 249 8.15 3.49 -0.91
C SER A 249 7.76 2.45 -1.97
N TYR A 250 6.96 2.83 -2.96
CA TYR A 250 6.56 1.93 -4.06
C TYR A 250 7.77 1.50 -4.90
N PHE A 251 8.64 2.44 -5.23
CA PHE A 251 9.82 2.15 -6.06
C PHE A 251 10.81 1.26 -5.32
N ARG A 252 10.99 1.45 -4.01
CA ARG A 252 11.78 0.53 -3.17
C ARG A 252 11.23 -0.90 -3.23
N VAL A 253 9.90 -1.06 -3.11
CA VAL A 253 9.26 -2.38 -3.22
C VAL A 253 9.42 -2.97 -4.62
N PHE A 254 9.33 -2.17 -5.68
CA PHE A 254 9.56 -2.66 -7.04
C PHE A 254 11.01 -3.10 -7.26
N GLU A 255 11.98 -2.34 -6.74
CA GLU A 255 13.39 -2.72 -6.76
C GLU A 255 13.63 -4.02 -5.97
N ASP A 256 12.97 -4.20 -4.83
CA ASP A 256 12.98 -5.47 -4.08
C ASP A 256 12.40 -6.62 -4.92
N PHE A 257 11.28 -6.41 -5.61
CA PHE A 257 10.69 -7.39 -6.51
C PHE A 257 11.60 -7.75 -7.68
N GLU A 258 12.35 -6.80 -8.24
CA GLU A 258 13.35 -7.09 -9.26
C GLU A 258 14.48 -7.98 -8.70
N ARG A 259 15.02 -7.63 -7.52
CA ARG A 259 16.07 -8.43 -6.86
C ARG A 259 15.59 -9.85 -6.53
N LEU A 260 14.34 -9.99 -6.14
CA LEU A 260 13.69 -11.28 -5.84
C LEU A 260 13.21 -12.02 -7.08
N ARG A 261 13.40 -11.45 -8.28
CA ARG A 261 12.90 -11.98 -9.56
C ARG A 261 11.38 -12.22 -9.57
N ILE A 262 10.63 -11.37 -8.89
CA ILE A 262 9.16 -11.38 -8.89
C ILE A 262 8.62 -10.66 -10.14
N ILE A 263 9.28 -9.57 -10.54
CA ILE A 263 9.01 -8.83 -11.78
C ILE A 263 10.27 -8.77 -12.67
N PRO A 264 10.14 -8.54 -13.98
CA PRO A 264 11.30 -8.32 -14.85
C PRO A 264 12.15 -7.11 -14.41
N PRO A 265 13.48 -7.14 -14.61
CA PRO A 265 14.33 -6.00 -14.30
C PRO A 265 14.00 -4.80 -15.19
N LYS A 266 14.23 -3.59 -14.67
CA LYS A 266 13.96 -2.33 -15.38
C LYS A 266 14.57 -2.25 -16.79
N ILE A 267 15.74 -2.85 -17.00
CA ILE A 267 16.41 -2.93 -18.32
C ILE A 267 15.62 -3.78 -19.33
N GLY A 268 14.96 -4.85 -18.88
CA GLY A 268 14.07 -5.66 -19.74
C GLY A 268 12.80 -4.90 -20.14
N LEU A 269 12.31 -4.01 -19.26
CA LEU A 269 11.12 -3.19 -19.49
C LEU A 269 11.40 -1.94 -20.36
N ALA A 270 12.65 -1.47 -20.40
CA ALA A 270 13.07 -0.29 -21.16
C ALA A 270 13.45 -0.57 -22.63
N SER A 271 13.71 -1.82 -23.01
CA SER A 271 14.13 -2.11 -24.39
C SER A 271 12.94 -2.05 -25.35
N VAL A 272 12.99 -1.07 -26.27
CA VAL A 272 12.10 -0.97 -27.44
C VAL A 272 12.52 -1.99 -28.53
N ASP A 273 13.75 -2.50 -28.45
CA ASP A 273 14.39 -3.28 -29.52
C ASP A 273 14.47 -4.80 -29.31
N ALA A 274 13.96 -5.35 -28.20
CA ALA A 274 14.08 -6.79 -27.92
C ALA A 274 13.03 -7.67 -28.63
N TYR A 275 11.97 -7.10 -29.23
CA TYR A 275 11.00 -7.88 -29.99
C TYR A 275 11.42 -8.02 -31.46
N ARG A 276 12.42 -8.87 -31.71
CA ARG A 276 12.54 -9.54 -33.01
C ARG A 276 12.17 -11.01 -32.82
N PRO A 277 11.08 -11.51 -33.42
CA PRO A 277 10.89 -12.96 -33.48
C PRO A 277 12.12 -13.54 -34.20
N ARG A 278 12.81 -14.47 -33.55
CA ARG A 278 13.84 -15.26 -34.23
C ARG A 278 13.13 -16.12 -35.27
N CYS A 279 13.01 -15.61 -36.50
CA CYS A 279 12.71 -16.45 -37.65
C CYS A 279 13.87 -17.44 -37.80
N HIS A 280 13.67 -18.66 -37.32
CA HIS A 280 14.48 -19.79 -37.73
C HIS A 280 14.17 -20.08 -39.19
N VAL A 281 15.00 -19.56 -40.10
CA VAL A 281 15.10 -20.10 -41.45
C VAL A 281 16.14 -21.22 -41.36
N PRO A 282 15.79 -22.48 -41.61
CA PRO A 282 16.79 -23.52 -41.79
C PRO A 282 17.44 -23.30 -43.15
N HIS A 283 18.73 -22.97 -43.13
CA HIS A 283 19.57 -23.17 -44.31
C HIS A 283 20.00 -24.64 -44.31
N GLU A 284 19.47 -25.41 -45.23
CA GLU A 284 20.13 -26.62 -45.73
C GLU A 284 20.43 -26.44 -47.22
N CYS A 285 21.58 -26.99 -47.60
CA CYS A 285 22.27 -26.93 -48.88
C CYS A 285 21.49 -27.47 -50.07
#